data_AF-A0A6H3FAW0-F1
#
_entry.id   AF-A0A6H3FAW0-F1
#
_cell.length_a   1.000
_cell.length_b   1.000
_cell.length_c   1.000
_cell.angle_alpha   90.00
_cell.angle_beta   90.00
_cell.angle_gamma   90.00
#
_symmetry.space_group_name_H-M   'P 1'
#
loop_
_entity.id
_entity.type
_entity.pdbx_description
1 polymer ?
#
loop_
_entity_poly.entity_id
_entity_poly.type
_entity_poly.pdbx_seq_one_letter_code
_entity_poly.pdbx_strand_id
1 'polypeptide(L)'
;MKYAVVLMLALTCWWAGDAQARTIKEMSQIIKNPIKIEGGNSDRMSVMFPHTAHKGISCIHCHHENPGDDRYVSCTECHATPGARERDPMSMFMAFHSKNSDRSCYGCHSQKKAQDPARYAKFKGCQPCHMSPAAREAAAKAGK
;
A
#
# COMPACT_ATOMS: atom_id res chain seq x y z
N MET A 1 -30.98 29.28 -28.53
CA MET A 1 -30.86 27.88 -28.06
C MET A 1 -29.46 27.29 -28.21
N LYS A 2 -28.75 27.46 -29.34
CA LYS A 2 -27.39 26.91 -29.54
C LYS A 2 -26.35 27.42 -28.53
N TYR A 3 -26.38 28.70 -28.17
CA TYR A 3 -25.44 29.28 -27.19
C TYR A 3 -25.70 28.86 -25.74
N ALA A 4 -26.96 28.54 -25.39
CA ALA A 4 -27.33 28.07 -24.05
C ALA A 4 -26.80 26.65 -23.79
N VAL A 5 -26.78 25.79 -24.82
CA VAL A 5 -26.24 24.43 -24.75
C VAL A 5 -24.71 24.44 -24.63
N VAL A 6 -24.03 25.34 -25.36
CA VAL A 6 -22.56 25.49 -25.28
C VAL A 6 -22.12 26.04 -23.92
N LEU A 7 -22.85 27.00 -23.35
CA LEU A 7 -22.58 27.52 -22.01
C LEU A 7 -22.80 26.47 -20.91
N MET A 8 -23.87 25.66 -20.99
CA MET A 8 -24.07 24.56 -20.04
C MET A 8 -22.96 23.50 -20.11
N LEU A 9 -22.51 23.13 -21.32
CA LEU A 9 -21.38 22.19 -21.48
C LEU A 9 -20.08 22.75 -20.90
N ALA A 10 -19.76 24.02 -21.14
CA ALA A 10 -18.56 24.65 -20.59
C ALA A 10 -18.57 24.74 -19.05
N LEU A 11 -19.73 25.03 -18.44
CA LEU A 11 -19.90 25.03 -16.98
C LEU A 11 -19.75 23.62 -16.37
N THR A 12 -20.24 22.57 -17.05
CA THR A 12 -20.08 21.18 -16.57
C THR A 12 -18.63 20.69 -16.65
N CYS A 13 -17.87 21.11 -17.67
CA CYS A 13 -16.44 20.76 -17.79
C CYS A 13 -15.58 21.43 -16.71
N TRP A 14 -15.93 22.63 -16.26
CA TRP A 14 -15.19 23.30 -15.18
C TRP A 14 -15.38 22.56 -13.83
N TRP A 15 -16.60 22.16 -13.49
CA TRP A 15 -16.85 21.48 -12.20
C TRP A 15 -16.35 20.03 -12.17
N ALA A 16 -16.36 19.32 -13.31
CA ALA A 16 -15.86 17.94 -13.37
C ALA A 16 -14.32 17.84 -13.38
N GLY A 17 -13.62 18.86 -13.91
CA GLY A 17 -12.16 18.85 -14.02
C GLY A 17 -11.43 18.90 -12.67
N ASP A 18 -11.96 19.67 -11.71
CA ASP A 18 -11.34 19.84 -10.40
C ASP A 18 -11.38 18.58 -9.54
N ALA A 19 -12.45 17.78 -9.62
CA ALA A 19 -12.59 16.53 -8.88
C ALA A 19 -11.60 15.46 -9.38
N GLN A 20 -11.46 15.29 -10.71
CA GLN A 20 -10.55 14.31 -11.30
C GLN A 20 -9.07 14.68 -11.11
N ALA A 21 -8.73 15.97 -11.08
CA ALA A 21 -7.36 16.42 -10.84
C ALA A 21 -6.90 16.17 -9.38
N ARG A 22 -7.82 16.26 -8.41
CA ARG A 22 -7.52 16.00 -6.99
C ARG A 22 -7.19 14.53 -6.74
N THR A 23 -7.96 13.60 -7.31
CA THR A 23 -7.75 12.16 -7.12
C THR A 23 -6.43 11.68 -7.73
N ILE A 24 -6.02 12.18 -8.90
CA ILE A 24 -4.74 11.85 -9.52
C ILE A 24 -3.56 12.37 -8.68
N LYS A 25 -3.67 13.59 -8.17
CA LYS A 25 -2.62 14.18 -7.32
C LYS A 25 -2.46 13.37 -6.03
N GLU A 26 -3.56 13.00 -5.38
CA GLU A 26 -3.55 12.21 -4.15
C GLU A 26 -2.95 10.82 -4.37
N MET A 27 -3.40 10.09 -5.41
CA MET A 27 -2.81 8.80 -5.79
C MET A 27 -1.32 8.93 -6.10
N SER A 28 -0.91 9.98 -6.83
CA SER A 28 0.50 10.24 -7.09
C SER A 28 1.30 10.47 -5.81
N GLN A 29 0.74 11.11 -4.79
CA GLN A 29 1.44 11.33 -3.52
C GLN A 29 1.57 10.02 -2.74
N ILE A 30 0.53 9.18 -2.72
CA ILE A 30 0.55 7.86 -2.08
C ILE A 30 1.62 6.94 -2.70
N ILE A 31 1.83 7.03 -4.01
CA ILE A 31 2.87 6.26 -4.69
C ILE A 31 4.27 6.81 -4.41
N LYS A 32 4.42 8.14 -4.31
CA LYS A 32 5.73 8.77 -4.07
C LYS A 32 6.19 8.64 -2.63
N ASN A 33 5.27 8.67 -1.68
CA ASN A 33 5.57 8.81 -0.26
C ASN A 33 5.27 7.50 0.47
N PRO A 34 6.08 7.08 1.46
CA PRO A 34 5.78 5.90 2.25
C PRO A 34 4.45 6.04 3.01
N ILE A 35 3.60 5.03 2.92
CA ILE A 35 2.36 4.96 3.71
C ILE A 35 2.62 4.20 5.01
N LYS A 36 1.84 4.50 6.05
CA LYS A 36 1.87 3.74 7.30
C LYS A 36 0.78 2.68 7.26
N ILE A 37 1.17 1.41 7.37
CA ILE A 37 0.26 0.29 7.61
C ILE A 37 0.21 0.08 9.11
N GLU A 38 -0.96 0.26 9.72
CA GLU A 38 -1.13 0.16 11.16
C GLU A 38 -1.05 -1.28 11.66
N GLY A 39 -0.23 -1.51 12.68
CA GLY A 39 0.04 -2.84 13.26
C GLY A 39 -0.98 -3.29 14.31
N GLY A 40 -2.22 -2.80 14.25
CA GLY A 40 -3.22 -2.96 15.31
C GLY A 40 -2.94 -2.05 16.51
N ASN A 41 -2.80 -2.61 17.72
CA ASN A 41 -2.80 -1.84 18.98
C ASN A 41 -1.44 -1.25 19.39
N SER A 42 -0.39 -1.39 18.57
CA SER A 42 0.94 -0.86 18.90
C SER A 42 1.63 -0.24 17.71
N ASP A 43 2.05 1.02 17.88
CA ASP A 43 2.82 1.75 16.87
C ASP A 43 4.14 1.06 16.51
N ARG A 44 4.68 0.22 17.41
CA ARG A 44 5.88 -0.60 17.16
C ARG A 44 5.65 -1.67 16.09
N MET A 45 4.40 -2.09 15.89
CA MET A 45 4.02 -3.07 14.89
C MET A 45 3.63 -2.42 13.56
N SER A 46 3.43 -1.09 13.53
CA SER A 46 3.15 -0.37 12.29
C SER A 46 4.38 -0.36 11.37
N VAL A 47 4.13 -0.54 10.07
CA VAL A 47 5.16 -0.65 9.03
C VAL A 47 5.03 0.52 8.08
N MET A 48 6.15 1.17 7.79
CA MET A 48 6.22 2.15 6.70
C MET A 48 6.43 1.40 5.38
N PHE A 49 5.46 1.50 4.47
CA PHE A 49 5.47 0.84 3.18
C PHE A 49 5.78 1.84 2.05
N PRO A 50 6.95 1.75 1.41
CA PRO A 50 7.29 2.55 0.24
C PRO A 50 6.90 1.84 -1.07
N HIS A 51 5.93 2.38 -1.81
CA HIS A 51 5.60 1.92 -3.17
C HIS A 51 6.81 2.00 -4.11
N THR A 52 7.64 3.03 -3.96
CA THR A 52 8.85 3.25 -4.77
C THR A 52 9.85 2.09 -4.70
N ALA A 53 9.94 1.39 -3.56
CA ALA A 53 10.80 0.22 -3.40
C ALA A 53 10.24 -1.05 -4.07
N HIS A 54 8.96 -1.02 -4.44
CA HIS A 54 8.24 -2.11 -5.11
C HIS A 54 7.97 -1.79 -6.59
N LYS A 55 8.64 -0.76 -7.14
CA LYS A 55 8.56 -0.44 -8.56
C LYS A 55 8.93 -1.67 -9.41
N GLY A 56 8.07 -2.00 -10.36
CA GLY A 56 8.22 -3.19 -11.22
C GLY A 56 7.44 -4.41 -10.74
N ILE A 57 6.80 -4.35 -9.57
CA ILE A 57 5.76 -5.30 -9.17
C ILE A 57 4.41 -4.76 -9.65
N SER A 58 3.59 -5.62 -10.25
CA SER A 58 2.25 -5.25 -10.70
C SER A 58 1.38 -4.79 -9.53
N CYS A 59 0.62 -3.71 -9.68
CA CYS A 59 -0.26 -3.19 -8.63
C CYS A 59 -1.22 -4.27 -8.12
N ILE A 60 -1.76 -5.07 -9.04
CA ILE A 60 -2.70 -6.17 -8.73
C ILE A 60 -2.04 -7.39 -8.10
N HIS A 61 -0.72 -7.41 -7.98
CA HIS A 61 -0.04 -8.45 -7.21
C HIS A 61 -0.37 -8.31 -5.71
N CYS A 62 -0.38 -7.07 -5.22
CA CYS A 62 -0.74 -6.74 -3.84
C CYS A 62 -2.21 -6.36 -3.70
N HIS A 63 -2.72 -5.49 -4.58
CA HIS A 63 -4.15 -5.16 -4.68
C HIS A 63 -4.87 -6.22 -5.52
N HIS A 64 -4.88 -7.44 -5.01
CA HIS A 64 -5.26 -8.64 -5.75
C HIS A 64 -6.77 -8.85 -5.89
N GLU A 65 -7.58 -7.96 -5.31
CA GLU A 65 -9.04 -8.00 -5.36
C GLU A 65 -9.56 -6.68 -5.90
N ASN A 66 -10.70 -6.70 -6.61
CA ASN A 66 -11.33 -5.50 -7.14
C ASN A 66 -12.70 -5.31 -6.46
N PRO A 67 -12.79 -4.55 -5.36
CA PRO A 67 -14.01 -4.44 -4.56
C PRO A 67 -15.11 -3.55 -5.21
N GLY A 68 -15.07 -3.37 -6.53
CA GLY A 68 -15.99 -2.55 -7.29
C GLY A 68 -15.31 -1.30 -7.87
N ASP A 69 -15.89 -0.14 -7.59
CA ASP A 69 -15.46 1.16 -8.14
C ASP A 69 -14.10 1.62 -7.56
N ASP A 70 -13.80 1.22 -6.32
CA ASP A 70 -12.53 1.53 -5.65
C ASP A 70 -11.50 0.42 -5.85
N ARG A 71 -10.73 0.49 -6.95
CA ARG A 71 -9.73 -0.53 -7.31
C ARG A 71 -8.60 -0.75 -6.28
N TYR A 72 -8.45 0.15 -5.31
CA TYR A 72 -7.32 0.18 -4.37
C TYR A 72 -7.78 0.50 -2.95
N VAL A 73 -8.33 -0.49 -2.27
CA VAL A 73 -8.74 -0.41 -0.85
C VAL A 73 -7.63 -0.81 0.11
N SER A 74 -7.80 -0.47 1.39
CA SER A 74 -6.89 -0.95 2.45
C SER A 74 -6.99 -2.47 2.60
N CYS A 75 -5.85 -3.13 2.85
CA CYS A 75 -5.84 -4.56 3.15
C CYS A 75 -6.78 -4.91 4.31
N THR A 76 -6.94 -4.01 5.28
CA THR A 76 -7.75 -4.21 6.49
C THR A 76 -9.26 -4.18 6.24
N GLU A 77 -9.71 -3.75 5.05
CA GLU A 77 -11.13 -3.81 4.70
C GLU A 77 -11.60 -5.25 4.49
N CYS A 78 -10.73 -6.11 3.95
CA CYS A 78 -11.00 -7.54 3.81
C CYS A 78 -10.27 -8.38 4.87
N HIS A 79 -9.03 -8.03 5.18
CA HIS A 79 -8.20 -8.71 6.17
C HIS A 79 -8.25 -8.02 7.53
N ALA A 80 -9.45 -7.98 8.13
CA ALA A 80 -9.72 -7.18 9.32
C ALA A 80 -9.33 -7.87 10.64
N THR A 81 -9.24 -9.21 10.68
CA THR A 81 -9.00 -9.94 11.94
C THR A 81 -7.61 -9.61 12.49
N PRO A 82 -7.51 -8.95 13.66
CA PRO A 82 -6.23 -8.57 14.25
C PRO A 82 -5.63 -9.72 15.05
N GLY A 83 -4.32 -9.67 15.29
CA GLY A 83 -3.65 -10.57 16.24
C GLY A 83 -2.40 -11.24 15.68
N ALA A 84 -1.28 -11.13 16.39
CA ALA A 84 0.01 -11.67 15.94
C ALA A 84 0.10 -13.21 15.96
N ARG A 85 -0.92 -13.88 16.53
CA ARG A 85 -0.99 -15.34 16.62
C ARG A 85 -2.04 -15.93 15.68
N GLU A 86 -2.71 -15.10 14.90
CA GLU A 86 -3.69 -15.58 13.93
C GLU A 86 -3.06 -16.51 12.91
N ARG A 87 -3.85 -17.49 12.48
CA ARG A 87 -3.47 -18.48 11.46
C ARG A 87 -4.49 -18.55 10.32
N ASP A 88 -5.62 -17.88 10.47
CA ASP A 88 -6.60 -17.72 9.41
C ASP A 88 -5.97 -16.93 8.24
N PRO A 89 -6.03 -17.43 6.99
CA PRO A 89 -5.58 -16.71 5.81
C PRO A 89 -6.23 -15.33 5.63
N MET A 90 -7.46 -15.13 6.12
CA MET A 90 -8.16 -13.85 6.11
C MET A 90 -7.71 -12.90 7.21
N SER A 91 -6.89 -13.34 8.17
CA SER A 91 -6.35 -12.42 9.17
C SER A 91 -5.36 -11.42 8.58
N MET A 92 -5.33 -10.21 9.17
CA MET A 92 -4.35 -9.18 8.84
C MET A 92 -2.92 -9.72 8.96
N PHE A 93 -2.67 -10.52 10.01
CA PHE A 93 -1.35 -11.08 10.26
C PHE A 93 -0.92 -12.02 9.12
N MET A 94 -1.77 -12.94 8.68
CA MET A 94 -1.43 -13.90 7.63
C MET A 94 -1.36 -13.27 6.24
N ALA A 95 -2.16 -12.23 5.98
CA ALA A 95 -2.04 -11.44 4.75
C ALA A 95 -0.62 -10.88 4.55
N PHE A 96 0.04 -10.47 5.64
CA PHE A 96 1.42 -9.94 5.58
C PHE A 96 2.52 -10.97 5.86
N HIS A 97 2.26 -12.01 6.67
CA HIS A 97 3.30 -12.90 7.21
C HIS A 97 3.24 -14.35 6.71
N SER A 98 2.31 -14.71 5.82
CA SER A 98 2.25 -16.08 5.29
C SER A 98 3.49 -16.40 4.45
N LYS A 99 4.33 -17.36 4.91
CA LYS A 99 5.49 -17.85 4.13
C LYS A 99 5.11 -18.48 2.79
N ASN A 100 3.88 -18.99 2.70
CA ASN A 100 3.41 -19.80 1.59
C ASN A 100 2.70 -18.96 0.51
N SER A 101 2.65 -17.64 0.68
CA SER A 101 2.07 -16.71 -0.29
C SER A 101 3.14 -15.75 -0.79
N ASP A 102 3.29 -15.64 -2.11
CA ASP A 102 4.14 -14.65 -2.76
C ASP A 102 3.49 -13.25 -2.79
N ARG A 103 2.24 -13.12 -2.36
CA ARG A 103 1.55 -11.83 -2.13
C ARG A 103 1.81 -11.27 -0.75
N SER A 104 2.16 -12.12 0.22
CA SER A 104 2.52 -11.64 1.56
C SER A 104 3.90 -10.97 1.52
N CYS A 105 4.07 -9.93 2.32
CA CYS A 105 5.35 -9.23 2.46
C CYS A 105 6.47 -10.22 2.81
N TYR A 106 6.22 -11.07 3.80
CA TYR A 106 7.22 -11.99 4.30
C TYR A 106 7.54 -13.14 3.34
N GLY A 107 6.53 -13.68 2.67
CA GLY A 107 6.71 -14.77 1.69
C GLY A 107 7.49 -14.29 0.47
N CYS A 108 7.09 -13.16 -0.13
CA CYS A 108 7.81 -12.57 -1.27
C CYS A 108 9.27 -12.23 -0.90
N HIS A 109 9.50 -11.54 0.22
CA HIS A 109 10.85 -11.20 0.66
C HIS A 109 11.71 -12.42 0.99
N SER A 110 11.11 -13.49 1.53
CA SER A 110 11.81 -14.76 1.76
C SER A 110 12.24 -15.39 0.44
N GLN A 111 11.39 -15.37 -0.58
CA GLN A 111 11.74 -15.86 -1.92
C GLN A 111 12.85 -15.02 -2.57
N LYS A 112 12.76 -13.69 -2.49
CA LYS A 112 13.82 -12.79 -2.99
C LYS A 112 15.16 -13.09 -2.31
N LYS A 113 15.15 -13.27 -1.00
CA LYS A 113 16.35 -13.65 -0.26
C LYS A 113 16.87 -15.03 -0.65
N ALA A 114 16.01 -16.01 -0.92
CA ALA A 114 16.43 -17.31 -1.40
C ALA A 114 17.06 -17.23 -2.81
N GLN A 115 16.53 -16.35 -3.67
CA GLN A 115 17.03 -16.14 -5.03
C GLN A 115 18.39 -15.43 -5.06
N ASP A 116 18.57 -14.41 -4.21
CA ASP A 116 19.82 -13.64 -4.13
C ASP A 116 20.10 -13.22 -2.66
N PRO A 117 20.74 -14.12 -1.87
CA PRO A 117 20.98 -13.87 -0.46
C PRO A 117 21.86 -12.64 -0.19
N ALA A 118 22.78 -12.32 -1.10
CA ALA A 118 23.69 -11.20 -0.95
C ALA A 118 22.95 -9.87 -1.13
N ARG A 119 22.18 -9.73 -2.21
CA ARG A 119 21.40 -8.51 -2.50
C ARG A 119 20.31 -8.25 -1.48
N TYR A 120 19.71 -9.30 -0.94
CA TYR A 120 18.56 -9.22 -0.04
C TYR A 120 18.90 -9.59 1.42
N ALA A 121 20.17 -9.48 1.80
CA ALA A 121 20.65 -9.80 3.15
C ALA A 121 19.91 -9.05 4.27
N LYS A 122 19.38 -7.85 3.98
CA LYS A 122 18.60 -7.02 4.91
C LYS A 122 17.29 -7.65 5.38
N PHE A 123 16.73 -8.61 4.63
CA PHE A 123 15.52 -9.33 5.03
C PHE A 123 15.88 -10.41 6.07
N LYS A 124 15.85 -10.08 7.35
CA LYS A 124 16.21 -11.00 8.45
C LYS A 124 15.20 -10.90 9.58
N GLY A 125 14.44 -11.98 9.79
CA GLY A 125 13.40 -12.03 10.82
C GLY A 125 12.36 -10.94 10.59
N CYS A 126 12.15 -10.10 11.60
CA CYS A 126 11.17 -9.00 11.57
C CYS A 126 11.69 -7.73 10.88
N GLN A 127 13.00 -7.65 10.58
CA GLN A 127 13.63 -6.51 9.90
C GLN A 127 13.67 -6.74 8.39
N PRO A 128 13.59 -5.66 7.58
CA PRO A 128 13.63 -4.25 7.94
C PRO A 128 12.25 -3.61 8.20
N CYS A 129 11.16 -4.38 8.11
CA CYS A 129 9.81 -3.84 8.17
C CYS A 129 9.46 -3.27 9.55
N HIS A 130 9.74 -4.02 10.62
CA HIS A 130 9.47 -3.60 12.01
C HIS A 130 10.62 -2.80 12.60
N MET A 131 10.88 -1.64 12.03
CA MET A 131 12.02 -0.79 12.37
C MET A 131 11.90 -0.08 13.73
N SER A 132 13.04 0.43 14.24
CA SER A 132 13.06 1.25 15.45
C SER A 132 12.23 2.54 15.27
N PRO A 133 11.78 3.19 16.36
CA PRO A 133 11.04 4.45 16.25
C PRO A 133 11.78 5.52 15.44
N ALA A 134 13.08 5.71 15.68
CA ALA A 134 13.90 6.66 14.94
C ALA A 134 13.99 6.32 13.44
N ALA A 135 14.13 5.05 13.09
CA ALA A 135 14.14 4.62 11.71
C ALA A 135 12.76 4.81 11.04
N ARG A 136 11.66 4.62 11.77
CA ARG A 136 10.30 4.86 11.29
C ARG A 136 10.08 6.33 10.97
N GLU A 137 10.51 7.21 11.87
CA GLU A 137 10.45 8.65 11.67
C GLU A 137 11.29 9.09 10.46
N ALA A 138 12.50 8.55 10.32
CA ALA A 138 13.35 8.81 9.16
C ALA A 138 12.69 8.34 7.85
N ALA A 139 12.10 7.14 7.84
CA ALA A 139 11.38 6.61 6.67
C ALA A 139 10.15 7.47 6.31
N ALA A 140 9.40 7.94 7.31
CA ALA A 140 8.25 8.83 7.10
C ALA A 140 8.65 10.21 6.52
N LYS A 141 9.85 10.70 6.85
CA LYS A 141 10.40 11.97 6.33
C LYS A 141 11.01 11.82 4.94
N ALA A 142 11.53 10.65 4.58
CA ALA A 142 12.20 10.42 3.29
C ALA A 142 11.26 10.49 2.07
N GLY A 143 9.95 10.47 2.28
CA GLY A 143 8.95 10.73 1.23
C GLY A 143 8.14 11.99 1.49
N LYS A 144 8.74 13.06 2.00
CA LYS A 144 8.17 14.41 2.00
C LYS A 144 9.10 15.34 1.24
#